data_AF-K9G837-F1
#
_entry.id   AF-K9G837-F1
#
_cell.length_a   1.000
_cell.length_b   1.000
_cell.length_c   1.000
_cell.angle_alpha   90.00
_cell.angle_beta   90.00
_cell.angle_gamma   90.00
#
_symmetry.space_group_name_H-M   'P 1'
#
loop_
_entity.id
_entity.type
_entity.pdbx_description
1 polymer ?
#
loop_
_entity_poly.entity_id
_entity_poly.type
_entity_poly.pdbx_seq_one_letter_code
_entity_poly.pdbx_strand_id
1 'polypeptide(L)'
;MLSDSQVWSKTFHMVCSASRCVSIVHHILQRRDELQKAGKAPSAAHALKRPIFVWEPVPDLCTPEEQDKFFAANKVVDVVSPNHMELGMMFEHVGWTEKSHAGQQLVQRITDSGIGPDGNGMLVIRAGKDGSYAYSKSGKIWLPAYHQPDASGATPVIDPTGAGNSFLGALAQSMVSEGREPFQAVGSVLSNSEIWKKALESWGDYQHYPMALICATVAAGFVVEQIGVPQIEVVGKGKELWNQTEFTERVRLYTQRVLRTLEEAPQRHLLVN
;
A
#
# COMPACT_ATOMS: atom_id res chain seq x y z
N MET A 1 -3.78 11.14 22.13
CA MET A 1 -4.90 10.20 21.92
C MET A 1 -5.79 10.74 20.81
N LEU A 2 -6.43 9.88 20.01
CA LEU A 2 -7.38 10.30 18.97
C LEU A 2 -8.63 10.92 19.59
N SER A 3 -9.17 11.98 18.98
CA SER A 3 -10.49 12.50 19.34
C SER A 3 -11.60 11.50 19.01
N ASP A 4 -12.80 11.69 19.58
CA ASP A 4 -13.98 10.88 19.24
C ASP A 4 -14.27 10.90 17.73
N SER A 5 -14.11 12.05 17.08
CA SER A 5 -14.27 12.17 15.63
C SER A 5 -13.22 11.39 14.84
N GLN A 6 -11.95 11.42 15.27
CA GLN A 6 -10.85 10.73 14.60
C GLN A 6 -10.93 9.21 14.75
N VAL A 7 -11.53 8.70 15.82
CA VAL A 7 -11.74 7.25 15.99
C VAL A 7 -12.63 6.67 14.88
N TRP A 8 -13.50 7.49 14.26
CA TRP A 8 -14.38 7.07 13.16
C TRP A 8 -13.75 7.16 11.76
N SER A 9 -12.45 7.49 11.64
CA SER A 9 -11.72 7.47 10.37
C SER A 9 -11.86 6.14 9.63
N LYS A 10 -12.05 6.16 8.31
CA LYS A 10 -12.24 4.93 7.54
C LYS A 10 -10.98 4.06 7.49
N THR A 11 -9.80 4.69 7.56
CA THR A 11 -8.51 4.02 7.51
C THR A 11 -7.53 4.57 8.54
N PHE A 12 -6.54 3.77 8.92
CA PHE A 12 -5.45 4.13 9.80
C PHE A 12 -4.13 3.60 9.23
N HIS A 13 -3.17 4.48 8.99
CA HIS A 13 -1.77 4.12 8.72
C HIS A 13 -0.96 4.26 10.00
N MET A 14 -0.16 3.24 10.34
CA MET A 14 0.59 3.16 11.58
C MET A 14 2.03 2.73 11.31
N VAL A 15 2.98 3.49 11.87
CA VAL A 15 4.41 3.14 11.90
C VAL A 15 4.77 2.91 13.36
N CYS A 16 4.92 1.65 13.75
CA CYS A 16 5.19 1.29 15.14
C CYS A 16 5.67 -0.18 15.28
N SER A 17 6.09 -0.55 16.50
CA SER A 17 6.36 -1.95 16.83
C SER A 17 5.13 -2.84 16.66
N ALA A 18 5.33 -4.13 16.44
CA ALA A 18 4.25 -5.10 16.27
C ALA A 18 3.30 -5.13 17.49
N SER A 19 3.84 -5.17 18.71
CA SER A 19 3.03 -5.12 19.94
C SER A 19 2.22 -3.82 20.07
N ARG A 20 2.80 -2.69 19.64
CA ARG A 20 2.11 -1.39 19.65
C ARG A 20 1.01 -1.34 18.59
N CYS A 21 1.23 -1.91 17.41
CA CYS A 21 0.22 -2.07 16.38
C CYS A 21 -1.01 -2.80 16.92
N VAL A 22 -0.82 -3.97 17.53
CA VAL A 22 -1.89 -4.76 18.16
C VAL A 22 -2.67 -3.95 19.19
N SER A 23 -1.95 -3.24 20.07
CA SER A 23 -2.56 -2.39 21.09
C SER A 23 -3.39 -1.23 20.50
N ILE A 24 -2.89 -0.57 19.45
CA ILE A 24 -3.59 0.54 18.79
C ILE A 24 -4.88 0.04 18.12
N VAL A 25 -4.82 -1.08 17.39
CA VAL A 25 -6.00 -1.67 16.73
C VAL A 25 -7.08 -2.02 17.76
N HIS A 26 -6.73 -2.76 18.81
CA HIS A 26 -7.69 -3.12 19.86
C HIS A 26 -8.30 -1.89 20.53
N HIS A 27 -7.49 -0.89 20.86
CA HIS A 27 -7.98 0.33 21.49
C HIS A 27 -8.95 1.10 20.59
N ILE A 28 -8.67 1.24 19.29
CA ILE A 28 -9.58 1.92 18.35
C ILE A 28 -10.90 1.16 18.23
N LEU A 29 -10.86 -0.16 18.11
CA LEU A 29 -12.08 -0.98 17.99
C LEU A 29 -12.91 -0.96 19.27
N GLN A 30 -12.27 -1.09 20.44
CA GLN A 30 -12.94 -0.96 21.73
C GLN A 30 -13.62 0.41 21.88
N ARG A 31 -12.90 1.49 21.55
CA ARG A 31 -13.46 2.84 21.63
C ARG A 31 -14.64 3.06 20.68
N ARG A 32 -14.64 2.46 19.50
CA ARG A 32 -15.81 2.49 18.60
C ARG A 32 -17.01 1.79 19.21
N ASP A 33 -16.81 0.61 19.79
CA ASP A 33 -17.86 -0.17 20.46
C ASP A 33 -18.46 0.61 21.64
N GLU A 34 -17.63 1.23 22.47
CA GLU A 34 -18.06 2.09 23.59
C GLU A 34 -18.88 3.29 23.11
N LEU A 35 -18.41 4.01 22.08
CA LEU A 35 -19.13 5.15 21.50
C LEU A 35 -20.45 4.73 20.83
N GLN A 36 -20.47 3.55 20.18
CA GLN A 36 -21.68 2.97 19.59
C GLN A 36 -22.72 2.67 20.67
N LYS A 37 -22.33 1.99 21.75
CA LYS A 37 -23.21 1.68 22.90
C LYS A 37 -23.73 2.93 23.60
N ALA A 38 -22.92 4.00 23.64
CA ALA A 38 -23.31 5.28 24.19
C ALA A 38 -24.20 6.14 23.26
N GLY A 39 -24.58 5.65 22.07
CA GLY A 39 -25.38 6.41 21.11
C GLY A 39 -24.62 7.59 20.47
N LYS A 40 -23.28 7.58 20.51
CA LYS A 40 -22.38 8.64 20.00
C LYS A 40 -21.75 8.28 18.64
N ALA A 41 -22.18 7.20 18.02
CA ALA A 41 -21.71 6.82 16.69
C ALA A 41 -22.30 7.73 15.60
N PRO A 42 -21.50 8.15 14.61
CA PRO A 42 -22.00 8.85 13.43
C PRO A 42 -23.03 8.00 12.68
N SER A 43 -24.02 8.65 12.06
CA SER A 43 -25.03 7.99 11.22
C SER A 43 -24.49 7.49 9.87
N ALA A 44 -23.26 7.84 9.53
CA ALA A 44 -22.66 7.47 8.25
C ALA A 44 -22.44 5.95 8.15
N ALA A 45 -22.82 5.34 7.01
CA ALA A 45 -22.77 3.89 6.82
C ALA A 45 -21.39 3.24 7.10
N HIS A 46 -20.29 3.98 6.95
CA HIS A 46 -18.95 3.49 7.26
C HIS A 46 -18.68 3.29 8.76
N ALA A 47 -19.45 3.94 9.65
CA ALA A 47 -19.32 3.78 11.09
C ALA A 47 -19.68 2.35 11.53
N LEU A 48 -20.52 1.65 10.77
CA LEU A 48 -20.88 0.24 11.02
C LEU A 48 -19.81 -0.75 10.54
N LYS A 49 -18.79 -0.30 9.80
CA LYS A 49 -17.74 -1.15 9.24
C LYS A 49 -16.47 -1.07 10.08
N ARG A 50 -15.75 -2.20 10.16
CA ARG A 50 -14.37 -2.21 10.68
C ARG A 50 -13.51 -1.28 9.79
N PRO A 51 -12.71 -0.37 10.37
CA PRO A 51 -11.83 0.47 9.56
C PRO A 51 -10.68 -0.37 9.01
N ILE A 52 -10.06 0.10 7.94
CA ILE A 52 -8.89 -0.55 7.34
C ILE A 52 -7.64 -0.10 8.08
N PHE A 53 -6.80 -1.04 8.49
CA PHE A 53 -5.52 -0.78 9.13
C PHE A 53 -4.37 -1.16 8.20
N VAL A 54 -3.50 -0.18 7.94
CA VAL A 54 -2.27 -0.32 7.18
C VAL A 54 -1.11 -0.13 8.16
N TRP A 55 -0.26 -1.14 8.29
CA TRP A 55 0.83 -1.13 9.25
C TRP A 55 2.17 -1.37 8.55
N GLU A 56 3.18 -0.60 8.95
CA GLU A 56 4.58 -0.91 8.68
C GLU A 56 5.37 -1.04 9.99
N PRO A 57 6.27 -2.04 10.08
CA PRO A 57 7.14 -2.18 11.24
C PRO A 57 8.17 -1.05 11.28
N VAL A 58 8.61 -0.68 12.48
CA VAL A 58 9.75 0.25 12.62
C VAL A 58 11.07 -0.46 12.28
N PRO A 59 12.01 0.21 11.58
CA PRO A 59 13.27 -0.40 11.17
C PRO A 59 14.04 -1.06 12.32
N ASP A 60 14.10 -0.41 13.48
CA ASP A 60 14.87 -0.86 14.65
C ASP A 60 14.39 -2.19 15.25
N LEU A 61 13.17 -2.63 14.92
CA LEU A 61 12.56 -3.87 15.42
C LEU A 61 12.34 -4.89 14.30
N CYS A 62 12.97 -4.70 13.16
CA CYS A 62 13.00 -5.70 12.10
C CYS A 62 14.11 -6.73 12.36
N THR A 63 13.99 -7.45 13.48
CA THR A 63 14.96 -8.45 13.94
C THR A 63 14.31 -9.83 14.08
N PRO A 64 15.09 -10.93 14.11
CA PRO A 64 14.56 -12.29 14.24
C PRO A 64 13.70 -12.52 15.49
N GLU A 65 14.01 -11.84 16.60
CA GLU A 65 13.29 -11.97 17.87
C GLU A 65 11.86 -11.37 17.83
N GLU A 66 11.56 -10.57 16.81
CA GLU A 66 10.25 -9.93 16.63
C GLU A 66 9.33 -10.73 15.70
N GLN A 67 9.76 -11.85 15.12
CA GLN A 67 8.98 -12.64 14.16
C GLN A 67 7.61 -13.06 14.72
N ASP A 68 7.55 -13.60 15.94
CA ASP A 68 6.28 -14.04 16.54
C ASP A 68 5.30 -12.88 16.73
N LYS A 69 5.82 -11.72 17.15
CA LYS A 69 5.01 -10.51 17.30
C LYS A 69 4.56 -9.97 15.95
N PHE A 70 5.41 -10.04 14.92
CA PHE A 70 5.06 -9.69 13.54
C PHE A 70 3.89 -10.54 13.04
N PHE A 71 3.93 -11.86 13.21
CA PHE A 71 2.82 -12.75 12.85
C PHE A 71 1.55 -12.45 13.66
N ALA A 72 1.67 -12.11 14.94
CA ALA A 72 0.53 -11.69 15.76
C ALA A 72 -0.09 -10.37 15.27
N ALA A 73 0.73 -9.37 14.92
CA ALA A 73 0.27 -8.09 14.37
C ALA A 73 -0.41 -8.26 13.01
N ASN A 74 0.08 -9.17 12.16
CA ASN A 74 -0.56 -9.47 10.88
C ASN A 74 -2.02 -9.89 11.03
N LYS A 75 -2.42 -10.50 12.16
CA LYS A 75 -3.82 -10.94 12.39
C LYS A 75 -4.82 -9.82 12.56
N VAL A 76 -4.35 -8.63 12.92
CA VAL A 76 -5.24 -7.52 13.30
C VAL A 76 -5.25 -6.39 12.28
N VAL A 77 -4.44 -6.46 11.22
CA VAL A 77 -4.32 -5.43 10.16
C VAL A 77 -4.72 -5.95 8.79
N ASP A 78 -5.18 -5.05 7.93
CA ASP A 78 -5.62 -5.38 6.56
C ASP A 78 -4.44 -5.38 5.59
N VAL A 79 -3.45 -4.53 5.85
CA VAL A 79 -2.20 -4.44 5.09
C VAL A 79 -1.00 -4.41 6.04
N VAL A 80 -0.02 -5.27 5.80
CA VAL A 80 1.32 -5.19 6.40
C VAL A 80 2.32 -4.81 5.31
N SER A 81 3.16 -3.80 5.57
CA SER A 81 4.04 -3.26 4.54
C SER A 81 5.46 -2.95 5.02
N PRO A 82 6.32 -3.96 5.18
CA PRO A 82 7.74 -3.74 5.36
C PRO A 82 8.39 -3.28 4.05
N ASN A 83 9.55 -2.64 4.17
CA ASN A 83 10.48 -2.53 3.06
C ASN A 83 11.26 -3.84 2.88
N HIS A 84 11.84 -4.05 1.69
CA HIS A 84 12.59 -5.27 1.36
C HIS A 84 13.78 -5.54 2.31
N MET A 85 14.50 -4.54 2.80
CA MET A 85 15.59 -4.71 3.76
C MET A 85 15.05 -5.08 5.14
N GLU A 86 14.03 -4.37 5.62
CA GLU A 86 13.31 -4.67 6.87
C GLU A 86 12.82 -6.12 6.89
N LEU A 87 12.15 -6.56 5.82
CA LEU A 87 11.67 -7.93 5.72
C LEU A 87 12.82 -8.94 5.68
N GLY A 88 13.91 -8.63 4.97
CA GLY A 88 15.09 -9.48 4.96
C GLY A 88 15.67 -9.65 6.36
N MET A 89 15.98 -8.55 7.04
CA MET A 89 16.63 -8.56 8.36
C MET A 89 15.80 -9.29 9.41
N MET A 90 14.47 -9.10 9.40
CA MET A 90 13.55 -9.78 10.31
C MET A 90 13.59 -11.31 10.16
N PHE A 91 13.95 -11.82 8.98
CA PHE A 91 14.02 -13.25 8.67
C PHE A 91 15.45 -13.70 8.33
N GLU A 92 16.45 -13.10 8.98
CA GLU A 92 17.86 -13.51 8.94
C GLU A 92 18.49 -13.47 7.54
N HIS A 93 18.08 -12.50 6.74
CA HIS A 93 18.61 -12.19 5.42
C HIS A 93 19.10 -10.75 5.32
N VAL A 94 20.05 -10.47 4.42
CA VAL A 94 20.53 -9.08 4.18
C VAL A 94 19.43 -8.22 3.59
N GLY A 95 18.49 -8.82 2.86
CA GLY A 95 17.34 -8.17 2.24
C GLY A 95 16.46 -9.22 1.58
N TRP A 96 15.21 -8.86 1.30
CA TRP A 96 14.27 -9.69 0.57
C TRP A 96 14.31 -9.39 -0.93
N THR A 97 14.17 -10.43 -1.77
CA THR A 97 13.96 -10.29 -3.21
C THR A 97 13.10 -11.42 -3.76
N GLU A 98 12.17 -11.06 -4.64
CA GLU A 98 11.29 -12.00 -5.35
C GLU A 98 12.05 -13.00 -6.23
N LYS A 99 13.28 -12.68 -6.64
CA LYS A 99 14.10 -13.57 -7.47
C LYS A 99 14.67 -14.77 -6.70
N SER A 100 14.65 -14.73 -5.37
CA SER A 100 15.23 -15.76 -4.52
C SER A 100 14.18 -16.79 -4.11
N HIS A 101 14.55 -18.07 -4.13
CA HIS A 101 13.66 -19.13 -3.64
C HIS A 101 13.28 -18.95 -2.17
N ALA A 102 14.24 -18.53 -1.34
CA ALA A 102 14.00 -18.20 0.06
C ALA A 102 13.01 -17.03 0.23
N GLY A 103 13.12 -15.98 -0.61
CA GLY A 103 12.19 -14.85 -0.60
C GLY A 103 10.76 -15.24 -0.99
N GLN A 104 10.61 -16.11 -1.99
CA GLN A 104 9.30 -16.66 -2.40
C GLN A 104 8.68 -17.54 -1.30
N GLN A 105 9.49 -18.42 -0.69
CA GLN A 105 9.05 -19.25 0.44
C GLN A 105 8.64 -18.41 1.66
N LEU A 106 9.38 -17.33 1.95
CA LEU A 106 9.06 -16.42 3.04
C LEU A 106 7.72 -15.72 2.81
N VAL A 107 7.49 -15.19 1.61
CA VAL A 107 6.20 -14.58 1.25
C VAL A 107 5.07 -15.58 1.40
N GLN A 108 5.24 -16.81 0.90
CA GLN A 108 4.25 -17.88 1.04
C GLN A 108 3.96 -18.20 2.52
N ARG A 109 4.99 -18.31 3.36
CA ARG A 109 4.83 -18.51 4.81
C ARG A 109 4.02 -17.38 5.44
N ILE A 110 4.26 -16.12 5.04
CA ILE A 110 3.53 -14.96 5.57
C ILE A 110 2.07 -14.98 5.13
N THR A 111 1.79 -15.17 3.84
CA THR A 111 0.41 -15.18 3.32
C THR A 111 -0.39 -16.39 3.82
N ASP A 112 0.22 -17.57 3.92
CA ASP A 112 -0.41 -18.78 4.46
C ASP A 112 -0.71 -18.67 5.94
N SER A 113 0.14 -17.98 6.69
CA SER A 113 -0.17 -17.67 8.08
C SER A 113 -1.49 -16.92 8.16
N GLY A 114 -1.76 -15.99 7.24
CA GLY A 114 -2.99 -15.19 7.11
C GLY A 114 -2.83 -13.78 7.68
N ILE A 115 -3.28 -12.79 6.91
CA ILE A 115 -3.25 -11.35 7.25
C ILE A 115 -4.68 -10.84 7.42
N GLY A 116 -4.94 -10.05 8.45
CA GLY A 116 -6.26 -9.56 8.82
C GLY A 116 -7.14 -10.58 9.54
N PRO A 117 -8.31 -10.14 10.03
CA PRO A 117 -9.22 -10.98 10.82
C PRO A 117 -9.67 -12.26 10.10
N ASP A 118 -9.88 -12.17 8.79
CA ASP A 118 -10.32 -13.29 7.94
C ASP A 118 -9.14 -13.97 7.21
N GLY A 119 -7.91 -13.50 7.44
CA GLY A 119 -6.71 -14.01 6.80
C GLY A 119 -6.57 -13.65 5.31
N ASN A 120 -7.41 -12.75 4.78
CA ASN A 120 -7.45 -12.36 3.36
C ASN A 120 -6.82 -10.98 3.06
N GLY A 121 -6.15 -10.38 4.04
CA GLY A 121 -5.39 -9.15 3.88
C GLY A 121 -4.14 -9.31 2.99
N MET A 122 -3.35 -8.24 2.92
CA MET A 122 -2.28 -8.10 1.94
C MET A 122 -0.92 -7.82 2.58
N LEU A 123 0.11 -8.51 2.11
CA LEU A 123 1.51 -8.15 2.31
C LEU A 123 1.95 -7.24 1.15
N VAL A 124 2.47 -6.04 1.46
CA VAL A 124 3.00 -5.11 0.47
C VAL A 124 4.47 -4.83 0.75
N ILE A 125 5.37 -5.36 -0.06
CA ILE A 125 6.80 -5.17 0.13
C ILE A 125 7.28 -3.97 -0.68
N ARG A 126 7.73 -2.92 0.00
CA ARG A 126 8.30 -1.72 -0.63
C ARG A 126 9.77 -1.97 -1.01
N ALA A 127 10.08 -1.97 -2.30
CA ALA A 127 11.36 -2.41 -2.85
C ALA A 127 12.18 -1.27 -3.52
N GLY A 128 12.00 -0.03 -3.07
CA GLY A 128 12.77 1.12 -3.56
C GLY A 128 12.67 1.28 -5.07
N LYS A 129 13.81 1.23 -5.77
CA LYS A 129 13.90 1.36 -7.25
C LYS A 129 13.13 0.26 -8.00
N ASP A 130 12.97 -0.92 -7.38
CA ASP A 130 12.22 -2.02 -7.98
C ASP A 130 10.70 -1.80 -7.87
N GLY A 131 10.25 -0.80 -7.10
CA GLY A 131 8.84 -0.48 -6.91
C GLY A 131 8.24 -1.19 -5.71
N SER A 132 7.12 -1.89 -5.91
CA SER A 132 6.40 -2.60 -4.85
C SER A 132 5.87 -3.94 -5.33
N TYR A 133 5.88 -4.90 -4.43
CA TYR A 133 5.28 -6.22 -4.61
C TYR A 133 4.12 -6.36 -3.65
N ALA A 134 2.99 -6.89 -4.10
CA ALA A 134 1.83 -7.12 -3.26
C ALA A 134 1.35 -8.55 -3.40
N TYR A 135 1.02 -9.17 -2.27
CA TYR A 135 0.59 -10.55 -2.17
C TYR A 135 -0.59 -10.67 -1.20
N SER A 136 -1.60 -11.40 -1.60
CA SER A 136 -2.63 -11.96 -0.74
C SER A 136 -2.61 -13.49 -0.87
N LYS A 137 -3.56 -14.20 -0.26
CA LYS A 137 -3.69 -15.65 -0.44
C LYS A 137 -3.96 -16.06 -1.89
N SER A 138 -4.61 -15.19 -2.66
CA SER A 138 -5.12 -15.51 -4.00
C SER A 138 -4.59 -14.59 -5.10
N GLY A 139 -4.08 -13.42 -4.74
CA GLY A 139 -3.60 -12.41 -5.68
C GLY A 139 -2.15 -12.05 -5.44
N LYS A 140 -1.43 -11.78 -6.53
CA LYS A 140 -0.09 -11.23 -6.49
C LYS A 140 0.13 -10.27 -7.63
N ILE A 141 0.85 -9.18 -7.38
CA ILE A 141 1.18 -8.19 -8.40
C ILE A 141 2.49 -7.47 -8.07
N TRP A 142 3.29 -7.25 -9.10
CA TRP A 142 4.43 -6.34 -9.06
C TRP A 142 4.13 -5.06 -9.84
N LEU A 143 4.44 -3.93 -9.22
CA LEU A 143 4.33 -2.60 -9.80
C LEU A 143 5.70 -1.91 -9.74
N PRO A 144 6.25 -1.44 -10.88
CA PRO A 144 7.55 -0.76 -10.91
C PRO A 144 7.50 0.58 -10.17
N ALA A 145 8.65 1.10 -9.73
CA ALA A 145 8.69 2.45 -9.16
C ALA A 145 8.24 3.50 -10.19
N TYR A 146 7.71 4.64 -9.73
CA TYR A 146 7.26 5.71 -10.62
C TYR A 146 8.39 6.21 -11.52
N HIS A 147 9.57 6.42 -10.96
CA HIS A 147 10.78 6.73 -11.72
C HIS A 147 11.56 5.44 -11.96
N GLN A 148 11.79 5.13 -13.24
CA GLN A 148 12.63 4.01 -13.67
C GLN A 148 13.89 4.60 -14.34
N PRO A 149 15.07 3.96 -14.21
CA PRO A 149 16.25 4.40 -14.92
C PRO A 149 15.97 4.42 -16.43
N ASP A 150 16.26 5.53 -17.09
CA ASP A 150 16.27 5.59 -18.55
C ASP A 150 17.65 5.19 -19.11
N ALA A 151 17.79 5.15 -20.44
CA ALA A 151 19.03 4.81 -21.10
C ALA A 151 20.17 5.82 -20.83
N SER A 152 19.85 7.03 -20.37
CA SER A 152 20.83 8.06 -20.00
C SER A 152 21.35 7.88 -18.56
N GLY A 153 20.66 7.09 -17.74
CA GLY A 153 20.97 6.89 -16.33
C GLY A 153 20.61 8.08 -15.44
N ALA A 154 20.11 9.19 -16.01
CA ALA A 154 19.62 10.32 -15.24
C ALA A 154 18.34 9.92 -14.49
N THR A 155 18.22 10.35 -13.24
CA THR A 155 17.03 10.09 -12.43
C THR A 155 16.55 11.39 -11.79
N PRO A 156 15.23 11.67 -11.80
CA PRO A 156 14.65 12.78 -11.05
C PRO A 156 14.58 12.49 -9.53
N VAL A 157 15.08 11.35 -9.06
CA VAL A 157 15.15 11.01 -7.63
C VAL A 157 16.26 11.80 -6.94
N ILE A 158 15.89 12.68 -6.01
CA ILE A 158 16.80 13.51 -5.21
C ILE A 158 16.96 12.94 -3.79
N ASP A 159 15.85 12.63 -3.11
CA ASP A 159 15.86 12.17 -1.72
C ASP A 159 14.76 11.12 -1.48
N PRO A 160 15.09 9.87 -1.11
CA PRO A 160 14.08 8.84 -0.87
C PRO A 160 13.30 9.03 0.46
N THR A 161 13.73 9.98 1.30
CA THR A 161 13.14 10.20 2.63
C THR A 161 11.65 10.52 2.54
N GLY A 162 10.84 9.83 3.33
CA GLY A 162 9.39 10.02 3.35
C GLY A 162 8.62 9.27 2.27
N ALA A 163 9.26 8.73 1.23
CA ALA A 163 8.59 8.03 0.14
C ALA A 163 7.75 6.83 0.61
N GLY A 164 8.25 6.07 1.60
CA GLY A 164 7.51 4.96 2.22
C GLY A 164 6.24 5.41 2.94
N ASN A 165 6.34 6.48 3.75
CA ASN A 165 5.19 7.06 4.45
C ASN A 165 4.16 7.62 3.46
N SER A 166 4.61 8.31 2.41
CA SER A 166 3.73 8.83 1.37
C SER A 166 3.06 7.73 0.57
N PHE A 167 3.77 6.65 0.27
CA PHE A 167 3.20 5.45 -0.34
C PHE A 167 2.06 4.90 0.52
N LEU A 168 2.30 4.67 1.82
CA LEU A 168 1.33 4.03 2.70
C LEU A 168 0.17 4.93 3.10
N GLY A 169 0.41 6.24 3.26
CA GLY A 169 -0.65 7.23 3.42
C GLY A 169 -1.58 7.28 2.20
N ALA A 170 -0.99 7.28 0.99
CA ALA A 170 -1.77 7.25 -0.24
C ALA A 170 -2.49 5.91 -0.46
N LEU A 171 -1.88 4.78 -0.08
CA LEU A 171 -2.53 3.47 -0.08
C LEU A 171 -3.76 3.47 0.85
N ALA A 172 -3.58 3.89 2.10
CA ALA A 172 -4.66 3.97 3.08
C ALA A 172 -5.79 4.90 2.63
N GLN A 173 -5.49 6.03 2.01
CA GLN A 173 -6.52 6.92 1.45
C GLN A 173 -7.21 6.29 0.23
N SER A 174 -6.44 5.64 -0.65
CA SER A 174 -6.94 5.09 -1.91
C SER A 174 -7.86 3.89 -1.70
N MET A 175 -7.61 3.04 -0.71
CA MET A 175 -8.46 1.89 -0.36
C MET A 175 -9.91 2.28 0.02
N VAL A 176 -10.20 3.56 0.27
CA VAL A 176 -11.55 4.08 0.59
C VAL A 176 -12.01 5.20 -0.35
N SER A 177 -11.34 5.33 -1.50
CA SER A 177 -11.57 6.40 -2.49
C SER A 177 -12.16 5.90 -3.81
N GLU A 178 -12.83 4.75 -3.79
CA GLU A 178 -13.56 4.26 -4.96
C GLU A 178 -14.54 5.33 -5.50
N GLY A 179 -14.58 5.47 -6.82
CA GLY A 179 -15.38 6.49 -7.51
C GLY A 179 -14.75 7.89 -7.60
N ARG A 180 -13.58 8.14 -6.99
CA ARG A 180 -12.83 9.39 -7.19
C ARG A 180 -12.06 9.42 -8.50
N GLU A 181 -11.73 10.62 -8.96
CA GLU A 181 -11.08 10.87 -10.26
C GLU A 181 -9.81 10.02 -10.50
N PRO A 182 -8.88 9.83 -9.53
CA PRO A 182 -7.72 8.95 -9.76
C PRO A 182 -8.11 7.50 -10.05
N PHE A 183 -9.13 6.96 -9.36
CA PHE A 183 -9.63 5.60 -9.61
C PHE A 183 -10.30 5.49 -10.98
N GLN A 184 -11.05 6.53 -11.38
CA GLN A 184 -11.66 6.60 -12.71
C GLN A 184 -10.59 6.62 -13.81
N ALA A 185 -9.48 7.35 -13.60
CA ALA A 185 -8.36 7.37 -14.53
C ALA A 185 -7.71 5.97 -14.67
N VAL A 186 -7.45 5.27 -13.56
CA VAL A 186 -6.93 3.90 -13.58
C VAL A 186 -7.89 2.96 -14.32
N GLY A 187 -9.17 2.99 -13.95
CA GLY A 187 -10.20 2.13 -14.54
C GLY A 187 -10.39 2.38 -16.03
N SER A 188 -10.38 3.64 -16.46
CA SER A 188 -10.47 4.02 -17.88
C SER A 188 -9.31 3.43 -18.69
N VAL A 189 -8.07 3.60 -18.22
CA VAL A 189 -6.87 3.09 -18.91
C VAL A 189 -6.86 1.57 -19.00
N LEU A 190 -7.23 0.88 -17.91
CA LEU A 190 -7.12 -0.59 -17.83
C LEU A 190 -8.38 -1.34 -18.30
N SER A 191 -9.46 -0.63 -18.62
CA SER A 191 -10.78 -1.20 -18.97
C SER A 191 -10.77 -2.21 -20.12
N ASN A 192 -9.82 -2.08 -21.05
CA ASN A 192 -9.72 -2.95 -22.23
C ASN A 192 -8.66 -4.06 -22.09
N SER A 193 -7.95 -4.13 -20.97
CA SER A 193 -6.90 -5.14 -20.77
C SER A 193 -7.49 -6.43 -20.18
N GLU A 194 -7.63 -7.45 -21.02
CA GLU A 194 -8.07 -8.78 -20.57
C GLU A 194 -7.09 -9.42 -19.58
N ILE A 195 -5.78 -9.16 -19.75
CA ILE A 195 -4.74 -9.61 -18.81
C ILE A 195 -4.96 -8.99 -17.44
N TRP A 196 -5.23 -7.68 -17.38
CA TRP A 196 -5.53 -6.99 -16.13
C TRP A 196 -6.81 -7.49 -15.47
N LYS A 197 -7.89 -7.64 -16.25
CA LYS A 197 -9.18 -8.16 -15.73
C LYS A 197 -9.00 -9.54 -15.09
N LYS A 198 -8.34 -10.45 -15.80
CA LYS A 198 -8.04 -11.79 -15.29
C LYS A 198 -7.14 -11.76 -14.05
N ALA A 199 -6.18 -10.84 -14.01
CA ALA A 199 -5.36 -10.64 -12.83
C ALA A 199 -6.20 -10.21 -11.63
N LEU A 200 -7.16 -9.29 -11.81
CA LEU A 200 -8.04 -8.81 -10.74
C LEU A 200 -9.04 -9.87 -10.25
N GLU A 201 -9.46 -10.83 -11.08
CA GLU A 201 -10.32 -11.94 -10.63
C GLU A 201 -9.68 -12.72 -9.48
N SER A 202 -8.36 -12.88 -9.49
CA SER A 202 -7.64 -13.59 -8.44
C SER A 202 -7.62 -12.81 -7.11
N TRP A 203 -7.96 -11.52 -7.11
CA TRP A 203 -8.07 -10.70 -5.89
C TRP A 203 -9.45 -10.77 -5.22
N GLY A 204 -10.43 -11.47 -5.80
CA GLY A 204 -11.75 -11.66 -5.18
C GLY A 204 -12.44 -10.33 -4.86
N ASP A 205 -12.92 -10.13 -3.64
CA ASP A 205 -13.56 -8.88 -3.21
C ASP A 205 -12.61 -7.66 -3.13
N TYR A 206 -11.30 -7.88 -3.33
CA TYR A 206 -10.25 -6.86 -3.18
C TYR A 206 -9.72 -6.33 -4.51
N GLN A 207 -10.50 -6.42 -5.61
CA GLN A 207 -10.08 -5.99 -6.95
C GLN A 207 -9.65 -4.51 -7.05
N HIS A 208 -10.07 -3.68 -6.10
CA HIS A 208 -9.72 -2.26 -6.03
C HIS A 208 -8.35 -2.01 -5.36
N TYR A 209 -7.76 -3.00 -4.67
CA TYR A 209 -6.47 -2.84 -3.99
C TYR A 209 -5.29 -2.65 -4.96
N PRO A 210 -5.19 -3.39 -6.08
CA PRO A 210 -4.19 -3.10 -7.11
C PRO A 210 -4.27 -1.67 -7.67
N MET A 211 -5.47 -1.11 -7.79
CA MET A 211 -5.65 0.30 -8.18
C MET A 211 -5.16 1.26 -7.09
N ALA A 212 -5.40 0.94 -5.82
CA ALA A 212 -4.87 1.71 -4.70
C ALA A 212 -3.34 1.73 -4.65
N LEU A 213 -2.70 0.61 -5.01
CA LEU A 213 -1.24 0.52 -5.13
C LEU A 213 -0.69 1.41 -6.24
N ILE A 214 -1.38 1.54 -7.37
CA ILE A 214 -1.01 2.49 -8.44
C ILE A 214 -0.97 3.94 -7.90
N CYS A 215 -2.01 4.35 -7.19
CA CYS A 215 -2.05 5.68 -6.56
C CYS A 215 -0.92 5.85 -5.52
N ALA A 216 -0.64 4.82 -4.73
CA ALA A 216 0.44 4.81 -3.75
C ALA A 216 1.82 4.99 -4.40
N THR A 217 2.08 4.30 -5.51
CA THR A 217 3.33 4.43 -6.26
C THR A 217 3.54 5.84 -6.79
N VAL A 218 2.47 6.49 -7.28
CA VAL A 218 2.54 7.86 -7.79
C VAL A 218 2.82 8.86 -6.67
N ALA A 219 2.16 8.71 -5.51
CA ALA A 219 2.41 9.57 -4.36
C ALA A 219 3.87 9.48 -3.88
N ALA A 220 4.44 8.28 -3.83
CA ALA A 220 5.86 8.09 -3.54
C ALA A 220 6.76 8.76 -4.60
N GLY A 221 6.37 8.68 -5.89
CA GLY A 221 7.07 9.30 -7.00
C GLY A 221 7.21 10.82 -6.90
N PHE A 222 6.23 11.51 -6.31
CA PHE A 222 6.32 12.95 -6.05
C PHE A 222 7.33 13.29 -4.94
N VAL A 223 7.33 12.50 -3.87
CA VAL A 223 8.12 12.80 -2.68
C VAL A 223 9.61 12.61 -2.93
N VAL A 224 9.97 11.65 -3.78
CA VAL A 224 11.38 11.39 -4.08
C VAL A 224 12.05 12.46 -4.94
N GLU A 225 11.29 13.40 -5.52
CA GLU A 225 11.79 14.41 -6.46
C GLU A 225 12.46 15.60 -5.78
N GLN A 226 12.40 15.70 -4.46
CA GLN A 226 12.98 16.81 -3.70
C GLN A 226 13.21 16.43 -2.24
N ILE A 227 13.93 17.29 -1.51
CA ILE A 227 14.05 17.15 -0.06
C ILE A 227 12.74 17.65 0.57
N GLY A 228 12.08 16.78 1.35
CA GLY A 228 10.83 17.08 2.04
C GLY A 228 9.57 16.82 1.21
N VAL A 229 8.42 17.29 1.70
CA VAL A 229 7.11 17.03 1.06
C VAL A 229 6.96 17.81 -0.26
N PRO A 230 6.17 17.32 -1.24
CA PRO A 230 5.95 17.99 -2.52
C PRO A 230 5.51 19.45 -2.37
N GLN A 231 5.93 20.31 -3.30
CA GLN A 231 5.41 21.68 -3.37
C GLN A 231 3.98 21.65 -3.92
N ILE A 232 3.04 22.20 -3.15
CA ILE A 232 1.62 22.26 -3.53
C ILE A 232 1.28 23.67 -4.00
N GLU A 233 0.78 23.77 -5.22
CA GLU A 233 0.20 24.98 -5.78
C GLU A 233 -1.28 24.73 -6.10
N VAL A 234 -2.14 25.72 -5.85
CA VAL A 234 -3.56 25.64 -6.21
C VAL A 234 -3.82 26.58 -7.37
N VAL A 235 -4.17 26.03 -8.53
CA VAL A 235 -4.41 26.79 -9.76
C VAL A 235 -5.88 26.79 -10.15
N GLY A 236 -6.34 27.89 -10.75
CA GLY A 236 -7.69 28.03 -11.30
C GLY A 236 -8.80 27.70 -10.29
N LYS A 237 -9.71 26.78 -10.65
CA LYS A 237 -10.89 26.36 -9.87
C LYS A 237 -10.55 25.45 -8.68
N GLY A 238 -9.48 25.73 -7.94
CA GLY A 238 -9.08 24.92 -6.78
C GLY A 238 -8.36 23.62 -7.14
N LYS A 239 -7.70 23.56 -8.30
CA LYS A 239 -6.98 22.36 -8.74
C LYS A 239 -5.59 22.33 -8.11
N GLU A 240 -5.26 21.24 -7.42
CA GLU A 240 -3.95 21.07 -6.78
C GLU A 240 -2.91 20.51 -7.75
N LEU A 241 -1.78 21.20 -7.84
CA LEU A 241 -0.57 20.76 -8.53
C LEU A 241 0.48 20.39 -7.48
N TRP A 242 1.03 19.20 -7.62
CA TRP A 242 2.12 18.68 -6.82
C TRP A 242 3.36 18.72 -7.70
N ASN A 243 4.41 19.43 -7.28
CA ASN A 243 5.59 19.66 -8.12
C ASN A 243 5.19 20.06 -9.57
N GLN A 244 4.27 21.04 -9.69
CA GLN A 244 3.75 21.59 -10.96
C GLN A 244 2.90 20.64 -11.82
N THR A 245 2.55 19.45 -11.33
CA THR A 245 1.75 18.47 -12.09
C THR A 245 0.61 17.92 -11.26
N GLU A 246 -0.46 17.50 -11.92
CA GLU A 246 -1.63 16.99 -11.22
C GLU A 246 -1.45 15.54 -10.81
N PHE A 247 -1.96 15.19 -9.63
CA PHE A 247 -1.93 13.82 -9.12
C PHE A 247 -2.66 12.84 -10.07
N THR A 248 -3.89 13.19 -10.48
CA THR A 248 -4.70 12.35 -11.39
C THR A 248 -3.99 12.13 -12.73
N GLU A 249 -3.33 13.14 -13.28
CA GLU A 249 -2.61 13.02 -14.55
C GLU A 249 -1.40 12.11 -14.42
N ARG A 250 -0.62 12.21 -13.33
CA ARG A 250 0.47 11.26 -13.08
C ARG A 250 -0.01 9.83 -12.87
N VAL A 251 -1.17 9.65 -12.21
CA VAL A 251 -1.83 8.34 -12.12
C VAL A 251 -2.18 7.80 -13.51
N ARG A 252 -2.77 8.61 -14.38
CA ARG A 252 -3.09 8.21 -15.76
C ARG A 252 -1.84 7.79 -16.54
N LEU A 253 -0.79 8.62 -16.54
CA LEU A 253 0.47 8.35 -17.25
C LEU A 253 1.18 7.11 -16.72
N TYR A 254 1.27 6.96 -15.40
CA TYR A 254 1.85 5.78 -14.78
C TYR A 254 1.05 4.51 -15.14
N THR A 255 -0.28 4.58 -15.10
CA THR A 255 -1.15 3.45 -15.47
C THR A 255 -0.96 3.04 -16.92
N GLN A 256 -0.85 4.00 -17.85
CA GLN A 256 -0.57 3.70 -19.26
C GLN A 256 0.75 2.98 -19.46
N ARG A 257 1.77 3.32 -18.66
CA ARG A 257 3.06 2.62 -18.68
C ARG A 257 2.93 1.20 -18.12
N VAL A 258 2.23 1.02 -16.99
CA VAL A 258 1.96 -0.30 -16.40
C VAL A 258 1.21 -1.19 -17.38
N LEU A 259 0.18 -0.67 -18.05
CA LEU A 259 -0.57 -1.40 -19.07
C LEU A 259 0.36 -1.92 -20.18
N ARG A 260 1.20 -1.04 -20.72
CA ARG A 260 2.15 -1.41 -21.77
C ARG A 260 3.09 -2.52 -21.34
N THR A 261 3.74 -2.38 -20.17
CA THR A 261 4.70 -3.38 -19.68
C THR A 261 4.01 -4.69 -19.24
N LEU A 262 2.76 -4.60 -18.80
CA LEU A 262 1.92 -5.76 -18.51
C LEU A 262 1.58 -6.53 -19.78
N GLU A 263 1.26 -5.85 -20.88
CA GLU A 263 0.97 -6.49 -22.17
C GLU A 263 2.23 -7.10 -22.80
N GLU A 264 3.39 -6.45 -22.65
CA GLU A 264 4.68 -6.93 -23.17
C GLU A 264 5.23 -8.13 -22.37
N ALA A 265 5.09 -8.12 -21.04
CA ALA A 265 5.63 -9.17 -20.16
C ALA A 265 4.69 -9.48 -18.98
N PRO A 266 3.53 -10.11 -19.23
CA PRO A 266 2.53 -10.40 -18.20
C PRO A 266 3.10 -11.16 -17.00
N GLN A 267 3.93 -12.17 -17.28
CA GLN A 267 4.58 -13.02 -16.28
C GLN A 267 5.38 -12.23 -15.23
N ARG A 268 5.97 -11.10 -15.63
CA ARG A 268 6.76 -10.24 -14.74
C ARG A 268 5.88 -9.49 -13.74
N HIS A 269 4.74 -8.97 -14.18
CA HIS A 269 3.80 -8.25 -13.33
C HIS A 269 2.95 -9.19 -12.48
N LEU A 270 2.57 -10.33 -13.03
CA LEU A 270 1.74 -11.33 -12.37
C LEU A 270 2.57 -12.31 -11.52
N LEU A 271 3.90 -12.15 -11.51
CA LEU A 271 4.83 -12.97 -10.74
C LEU A 271 4.64 -14.47 -11.01
N VAL A 272 4.35 -14.82 -12.26
CA VAL A 272 4.22 -16.20 -12.74
C VAL A 272 5.53 -16.57 -13.40
N ASN A 273 6.12 -17.71 -13.04
CA ASN A 273 7.33 -18.23 -13.70
C ASN A 273 6.98 -18.92 -15.01
#